data_AF-A0A2P2CI14-F1
#
_entry.id   AF-A0A2P2CI14-F1
#
_cell.length_a   1.000
_cell.length_b   1.000
_cell.length_c   1.000
_cell.angle_alpha   90.00
_cell.angle_beta   90.00
_cell.angle_gamma   90.00
#
_symmetry.space_group_name_H-M   'P 1'
#
loop_
_entity.id
_entity.type
_entity.pdbx_description
1 polymer ?
#
loop_
_entity_poly.entity_id
_entity_poly.type
_entity_poly.pdbx_seq_one_letter_code
_entity_poly.pdbx_strand_id
1 'polypeptide(L)'
;MTAQHGAPEGQTLGALVHQLSQQIPELIRSEMRLAQAEVAEKGKRAGVGIGMFSVAGLLGFFALATLITTVILGLATVVDAWLAALIVAVVLLVGAAVAGLVGKNKVAEAGPPAPERAIQGIKEDIATVKGDHHA
;
A
#
# COMPACT_ATOMS: atom_id res chain seq x y z
N MET A 1 55.87 33.90 41.95
CA MET A 1 55.18 32.81 42.67
C MET A 1 54.48 31.94 41.64
N THR A 2 54.58 30.63 41.84
CA THR A 2 54.50 29.53 40.88
C THR A 2 53.14 29.32 40.22
N ALA A 3 53.19 28.97 38.92
CA ALA A 3 52.08 28.46 38.13
C ALA A 3 51.59 27.10 38.64
N GLN A 4 50.28 26.88 38.66
CA GLN A 4 49.68 25.55 38.49
C GLN A 4 48.40 25.68 37.65
N HIS A 5 48.59 25.54 36.34
CA HIS A 5 47.56 25.05 35.43
C HIS A 5 47.33 23.58 35.81
N GLY A 6 46.16 23.26 36.37
CA GLY A 6 45.75 21.88 36.59
C GLY A 6 45.74 21.16 35.24
N ALA A 7 46.51 20.09 35.12
CA ALA A 7 46.62 19.31 33.91
C ALA A 7 45.24 18.82 33.46
N PRO A 8 44.93 18.83 32.14
CA PRO A 8 43.71 18.23 31.65
C PRO A 8 43.81 16.72 31.91
N GLU A 9 42.98 16.21 32.83
CA GLU A 9 42.79 14.78 32.98
C GLU A 9 42.35 14.23 31.62
N GLY A 10 43.26 13.52 30.95
CA GLY A 10 42.97 12.86 29.69
C GLY A 10 41.78 11.94 29.90
N GLN A 11 40.68 12.19 29.18
CA GLN A 11 39.54 11.28 29.19
C GLN A 11 40.07 9.89 28.84
N THR A 12 39.96 8.96 29.79
CA THR A 12 40.42 7.60 29.59
C THR A 12 39.55 6.94 28.51
N LEU A 13 40.11 6.02 27.72
CA LEU A 13 39.34 5.29 26.69
C LEU A 13 38.10 4.60 27.28
N GLY A 14 38.16 4.18 28.55
CA GLY A 14 37.02 3.65 29.30
C GLY A 14 35.91 4.66 29.55
N ALA A 15 36.23 5.95 29.76
CA ALA A 15 35.24 7.01 29.92
C ALA A 15 34.49 7.30 28.61
N LEU A 16 35.18 7.31 27.46
CA LEU A 16 34.55 7.48 26.14
C LEU A 16 33.62 6.32 25.79
N VAL A 17 34.06 5.07 26.04
CA VAL A 17 33.23 3.87 25.81
C VAL A 17 32.00 3.88 26.72
N HIS A 18 32.14 4.30 27.98
CA HIS A 18 31.01 4.45 28.90
C HIS A 18 30.02 5.51 28.41
N GLN A 19 30.52 6.66 27.92
CA GLN A 19 29.69 7.74 27.41
C GLN A 19 28.98 7.37 26.09
N LEU A 20 29.62 6.62 25.19
CA LEU A 20 29.02 6.08 23.97
C LEU A 20 27.95 5.03 24.29
N SER A 21 28.21 4.14 25.24
CA SER A 21 27.23 3.15 25.72
C SER A 21 25.98 3.81 26.32
N GLN A 22 26.10 5.02 26.87
CA GLN A 22 24.96 5.79 27.38
C GLN A 22 24.22 6.58 26.28
N GLN A 23 24.87 6.92 25.16
CA GLN A 23 24.27 7.72 24.07
C GLN A 23 23.56 6.88 23.00
N ILE A 24 24.04 5.67 22.70
CA ILE A 24 23.42 4.76 21.73
C ILE A 24 21.92 4.50 22.02
N PRO A 25 21.49 4.25 23.28
CA PRO A 25 20.07 4.08 23.59
C PRO A 25 19.20 5.27 23.23
N GLU A 26 19.72 6.50 23.36
CA GLU A 26 18.97 7.72 23.03
C GLU A 26 18.84 7.90 21.51
N LEU A 27 19.89 7.57 20.76
CA LEU A 27 19.84 7.56 19.29
C LEU A 27 18.85 6.52 18.76
N ILE A 28 18.83 5.32 19.34
CA ILE A 28 17.85 4.28 18.95
C ILE A 28 16.42 4.77 19.24
N ARG A 29 16.19 5.40 20.40
CA ARG A 29 14.88 5.97 20.73
C ARG A 29 14.48 7.11 19.79
N SER A 30 15.43 7.94 19.35
CA SER A 30 15.13 9.04 18.42
C SER A 30 14.78 8.51 17.03
N GLU A 31 15.53 7.55 16.50
CA GLU A 31 15.21 6.86 15.24
C GLU A 31 13.85 6.15 15.31
N MET A 32 13.54 5.49 16.43
CA MET A 32 12.22 4.90 16.64
C MET A 32 11.10 5.93 16.66
N ARG A 33 11.31 7.10 17.28
CA ARG A 33 10.34 8.20 17.28
C ARG A 33 10.16 8.79 15.89
N LEU A 34 11.24 8.93 15.14
CA LEU A 34 11.21 9.41 13.76
C LEU A 34 10.44 8.43 12.86
N ALA A 35 10.77 7.13 12.93
CA ALA A 35 10.06 6.09 12.20
C ALA A 35 8.56 6.06 12.56
N GLN A 36 8.22 6.18 13.85
CA GLN A 36 6.82 6.29 14.28
C GLN A 36 6.13 7.53 13.68
N ALA A 37 6.79 8.69 13.67
CA ALA A 37 6.24 9.90 13.08
C ALA A 37 6.03 9.76 11.57
N GLU A 38 7.00 9.18 10.85
CA GLU A 38 6.91 8.95 9.42
C GLU A 38 5.80 7.95 9.06
N VAL A 39 5.67 6.86 9.83
CA VAL A 39 4.57 5.89 9.67
C VAL A 39 3.22 6.54 9.97
N ALA A 40 3.11 7.35 11.02
CA ALA A 40 1.88 8.07 11.34
C ALA A 40 1.50 9.08 10.24
N GLU A 41 2.47 9.82 9.70
CA GLU A 41 2.25 10.76 8.61
C GLU A 41 1.85 10.05 7.31
N LYS A 42 2.57 8.98 6.93
CA LYS A 42 2.21 8.13 5.78
C LYS A 42 0.82 7.52 5.97
N GLY A 43 0.52 7.02 7.16
CA GLY A 43 -0.78 6.46 7.52
C GLY A 43 -1.91 7.50 7.42
N LYS A 44 -1.69 8.73 7.89
CA LYS A 44 -2.65 9.83 7.77
C LYS A 44 -2.92 10.18 6.30
N ARG A 45 -1.86 10.35 5.50
CA ARG A 45 -1.99 10.67 4.07
C ARG A 45 -2.71 9.54 3.31
N ALA A 46 -2.34 8.29 3.57
CA ALA A 46 -3.02 7.12 3.00
C ALA A 46 -4.50 7.05 3.44
N GLY A 47 -4.78 7.28 4.73
CA GLY A 47 -6.13 7.26 5.28
C GLY A 47 -7.05 8.34 4.68
N VAL A 48 -6.54 9.57 4.51
CA VAL A 48 -7.27 10.63 3.80
C VAL A 48 -7.51 10.25 2.34
N GLY A 49 -6.50 9.70 1.67
CA GLY A 49 -6.62 9.23 0.28
C GLY A 49 -7.69 8.14 0.12
N ILE A 50 -7.67 7.11 0.97
CA ILE A 50 -8.67 6.04 1.00
C ILE A 50 -10.07 6.60 1.30
N GLY A 51 -10.16 7.53 2.26
CA GLY A 51 -11.43 8.18 2.60
C GLY A 51 -12.02 8.98 1.44
N MET A 52 -11.20 9.82 0.79
CA MET A 52 -11.62 10.60 -0.38
C MET A 52 -11.98 9.70 -1.56
N PHE A 53 -11.20 8.64 -1.83
CA PHE A 53 -11.50 7.69 -2.89
C PHE A 53 -12.81 6.94 -2.63
N SER A 54 -13.10 6.59 -1.37
CA SER A 54 -14.38 5.97 -1.00
C SER A 54 -15.56 6.90 -1.27
N VAL A 55 -15.45 8.17 -0.89
CA VAL A 55 -16.51 9.18 -1.18
C VAL A 55 -16.67 9.38 -2.68
N ALA A 56 -15.57 9.52 -3.43
CA ALA A 56 -15.60 9.64 -4.87
C ALA A 56 -16.23 8.42 -5.55
N GLY A 57 -15.91 7.21 -5.08
CA GLY A 57 -16.51 5.96 -5.55
C GLY A 57 -18.03 5.92 -5.32
N LEU A 58 -18.48 6.32 -4.13
CA LEU A 58 -19.92 6.37 -3.81
C LEU A 58 -20.66 7.42 -4.65
N LEU A 59 -20.10 8.61 -4.80
CA LEU A 59 -20.65 9.66 -5.66
C LEU A 59 -20.69 9.23 -7.12
N GLY A 60 -19.62 8.59 -7.61
CA GLY A 60 -19.56 8.02 -8.96
C GLY A 60 -20.61 6.92 -9.18
N PHE A 61 -20.81 6.05 -8.19
CA PHE A 61 -21.84 5.02 -8.22
C PHE A 61 -23.25 5.62 -8.33
N PHE A 62 -23.58 6.60 -7.48
CA PHE A 62 -24.88 7.27 -7.55
C PHE A 62 -25.06 8.06 -8.85
N ALA A 63 -24.01 8.75 -9.33
CA ALA A 63 -24.06 9.45 -10.62
C ALA A 63 -24.37 8.47 -11.77
N LEU A 64 -23.72 7.31 -11.79
CA LEU A 64 -24.01 6.26 -12.78
C LEU A 64 -25.45 5.75 -12.66
N ALA A 65 -25.92 5.48 -11.45
CA ALA A 65 -27.31 5.04 -11.20
C ALA A 65 -28.33 6.10 -11.66
N THR A 66 -28.06 7.38 -11.42
CA THR A 66 -28.88 8.49 -11.91
C THR A 66 -28.88 8.54 -13.44
N LEU A 67 -27.72 8.40 -14.10
CA LEU A 67 -27.65 8.36 -15.57
C LEU A 67 -28.44 7.18 -16.16
N ILE A 68 -28.32 5.99 -15.57
CA ILE A 68 -29.12 4.82 -15.96
C ILE A 68 -30.62 5.16 -15.84
N THR A 69 -31.02 5.78 -14.72
CA THR A 69 -32.40 6.22 -14.49
C THR A 69 -32.85 7.24 -15.54
N THR A 70 -32.00 8.20 -15.91
CA THR A 70 -32.27 9.18 -16.96
C THR A 70 -32.52 8.50 -18.31
N VAL A 71 -31.72 7.49 -18.67
CA VAL A 71 -31.94 6.71 -19.90
C VAL A 71 -33.27 5.97 -19.85
N ILE A 72 -33.59 5.32 -18.72
CA ILE A 72 -34.87 4.61 -18.54
C ILE A 72 -36.05 5.58 -18.69
N LEU A 73 -36.01 6.73 -18.01
CA LEU A 73 -37.08 7.72 -18.09
C LEU A 73 -37.20 8.33 -19.49
N GLY A 74 -36.08 8.54 -20.19
CA GLY A 74 -36.07 8.96 -21.59
C GLY A 74 -36.76 7.95 -22.50
N LEU A 75 -36.42 6.66 -22.38
CA LEU A 75 -37.10 5.60 -23.14
C LEU A 75 -38.59 5.46 -22.73
N ALA A 76 -38.91 5.68 -21.46
CA ALA A 76 -40.28 5.61 -20.96
C ALA A 76 -41.22 6.66 -21.58
N THR A 77 -40.69 7.66 -22.30
CA THR A 77 -41.50 8.60 -23.08
C THR A 77 -42.06 8.00 -24.37
N VAL A 78 -41.50 6.89 -24.85
CA VAL A 78 -41.89 6.23 -26.11
C VAL A 78 -42.37 4.78 -25.91
N VAL A 79 -42.01 4.13 -24.79
CA VAL A 79 -42.47 2.78 -24.41
C VAL A 79 -42.89 2.75 -22.94
N ASP A 80 -43.58 1.69 -22.50
CA ASP A 80 -43.93 1.52 -21.10
C ASP A 80 -42.68 1.52 -20.19
N ALA A 81 -42.81 2.12 -19.00
CA ALA A 81 -41.69 2.28 -18.06
C ALA A 81 -41.03 0.95 -17.66
N TRP A 82 -41.82 -0.13 -17.50
CA TRP A 82 -41.30 -1.45 -17.18
C TRP A 82 -40.46 -2.04 -18.32
N LEU A 83 -40.87 -1.78 -19.58
CA LEU A 83 -40.16 -2.25 -20.77
C LEU A 83 -38.89 -1.43 -21.01
N ALA A 84 -38.93 -0.11 -20.79
CA ALA A 84 -37.74 0.74 -20.82
C ALA A 84 -36.67 0.26 -19.83
N ALA A 85 -37.08 -0.06 -18.59
CA ALA A 85 -36.17 -0.60 -17.57
C ALA A 85 -35.57 -1.95 -17.99
N LEU A 86 -36.37 -2.86 -18.57
CA LEU A 86 -35.87 -4.14 -19.08
C LEU A 86 -34.87 -3.99 -20.23
N ILE A 87 -35.15 -3.10 -21.20
CA ILE A 87 -34.24 -2.86 -22.33
C ILE A 87 -32.88 -2.39 -21.81
N VAL A 88 -32.88 -1.39 -20.92
CA VAL A 88 -31.63 -0.86 -20.34
C VAL A 88 -30.91 -1.93 -19.52
N ALA A 89 -31.63 -2.74 -18.75
CA ALA A 89 -31.05 -3.84 -17.98
C ALA A 89 -30.36 -4.88 -18.88
N VAL A 90 -30.98 -5.27 -19.99
CA VAL A 90 -30.38 -6.22 -20.95
C VAL A 90 -29.10 -5.64 -21.55
N VAL A 91 -29.12 -4.37 -21.98
CA VAL A 91 -27.92 -3.70 -22.52
C VAL A 91 -26.78 -3.69 -21.50
N LEU A 92 -27.08 -3.35 -20.23
CA LEU A 92 -26.08 -3.36 -19.16
C LEU A 92 -25.54 -4.77 -18.87
N LEU A 93 -26.40 -5.79 -18.88
CA LEU A 93 -25.97 -7.18 -18.67
C LEU A 93 -25.06 -7.68 -19.80
N VAL A 94 -25.36 -7.33 -21.06
CA VAL A 94 -24.48 -7.65 -22.20
C VAL A 94 -23.14 -6.95 -22.04
N GLY A 95 -23.14 -5.66 -21.71
CA GLY A 95 -21.90 -4.92 -21.44
C GLY A 95 -21.08 -5.52 -20.29
N ALA A 96 -21.75 -5.89 -19.19
CA ALA A 96 -21.12 -6.52 -18.04
C ALA A 96 -20.55 -7.90 -18.37
N ALA A 97 -21.24 -8.70 -19.19
CA ALA A 97 -20.73 -9.99 -19.64
C ALA A 97 -19.46 -9.82 -20.50
N VAL A 98 -19.45 -8.88 -21.45
CA VAL A 98 -18.28 -8.59 -22.28
C VAL A 98 -17.11 -8.09 -21.41
N ALA A 99 -17.35 -7.10 -20.56
CA ALA A 99 -16.33 -6.56 -19.67
C ALA A 99 -15.78 -7.63 -18.72
N GLY A 100 -16.65 -8.48 -18.16
CA GLY A 100 -16.27 -9.59 -17.29
C GLY A 100 -15.41 -10.63 -17.99
N LEU A 101 -15.75 -11.01 -19.23
CA LEU A 101 -14.97 -11.94 -20.03
C LEU A 101 -13.60 -11.37 -20.41
N VAL A 102 -13.54 -10.11 -20.83
CA VAL A 102 -12.28 -9.42 -21.15
C VAL A 102 -11.41 -9.27 -19.90
N GLY A 103 -12.01 -8.85 -18.78
CA GLY A 103 -11.32 -8.71 -17.49
C GLY A 103 -10.75 -10.04 -17.00
N LYS A 104 -11.54 -11.12 -17.08
CA LYS A 104 -11.07 -12.48 -16.74
C LYS A 104 -9.84 -12.88 -17.55
N ASN A 105 -9.84 -12.61 -18.86
CA ASN A 105 -8.72 -12.95 -19.71
C ASN A 105 -7.47 -12.11 -19.38
N LYS A 106 -7.64 -10.81 -19.10
CA LYS A 106 -6.54 -9.93 -18.68
C LYS A 106 -5.93 -10.33 -17.34
N VAL A 107 -6.75 -10.74 -16.37
CA VAL A 107 -6.28 -11.26 -15.09
C VAL A 107 -5.54 -12.60 -15.28
N ALA A 108 -6.03 -13.47 -16.16
CA ALA A 108 -5.35 -14.72 -16.47
C ALA A 108 -3.99 -14.50 -17.15
N GLU A 109 -3.86 -13.47 -18.00
CA GLU A 109 -2.60 -13.09 -18.66
C GLU A 109 -1.57 -12.48 -17.69
N ALA A 110 -2.01 -11.87 -16.58
CA ALA A 110 -1.13 -11.16 -15.65
C ALA A 110 -0.19 -12.09 -14.84
N GLY A 111 -0.39 -13.41 -14.90
CA GLY A 111 0.40 -14.39 -14.17
C GLY A 111 0.16 -14.37 -12.65
N PRO A 112 0.81 -15.27 -11.88
CA PRO A 112 0.62 -15.33 -10.43
C PRO A 112 1.06 -14.03 -9.76
N PRO A 113 0.30 -13.52 -8.76
CA PRO A 113 0.66 -12.31 -8.03
C PRO A 113 1.94 -12.49 -7.18
N ALA A 114 2.37 -13.74 -6.98
CA ALA A 114 3.58 -14.06 -6.27
C ALA A 114 4.80 -13.92 -7.20
N PRO A 115 5.86 -13.18 -6.79
CA PRO A 115 7.08 -13.05 -7.58
C PRO A 115 7.84 -14.39 -7.58
N GLU A 116 7.54 -15.24 -8.55
CA GLU A 116 8.09 -16.60 -8.66
C GLU A 116 9.62 -16.63 -8.58
N ARG A 117 10.28 -15.67 -9.24
CA ARG A 117 11.74 -15.54 -9.23
C ARG A 117 12.31 -15.20 -7.84
N ALA A 118 11.64 -14.34 -7.08
CA ALA A 118 12.07 -13.98 -5.74
C ALA A 118 11.87 -15.15 -4.76
N ILE A 119 10.76 -15.89 -4.91
CA ILE A 119 10.50 -17.10 -4.12
C ILE A 119 11.50 -18.21 -4.48
N GLN A 120 11.87 -18.35 -5.76
CA GLN A 120 12.90 -19.29 -6.20
C GLN A 120 14.27 -18.93 -5.63
N GLY A 121 14.69 -17.66 -5.71
CA GLY A 121 15.95 -17.21 -5.12
C GLY A 121 16.04 -17.50 -3.61
N ILE A 122 14.97 -17.22 -2.85
CA ILE A 122 14.93 -17.56 -1.42
C ILE A 122 15.03 -19.07 -1.18
N LYS A 123 14.41 -19.91 -2.03
CA LYS A 123 14.53 -21.37 -1.92
C LYS A 123 15.95 -21.84 -2.20
N GLU A 124 16.62 -21.25 -3.18
CA GLU A 124 17.99 -21.56 -3.58
C GLU A 124 19.00 -21.12 -2.52
N ASP A 125 18.79 -19.94 -1.93
CA ASP A 125 19.56 -19.45 -0.79
C ASP A 125 19.40 -20.38 0.43
N ILE A 126 18.16 -20.82 0.71
CA ILE A 126 17.89 -21.79 1.80
C ILE A 126 18.54 -23.15 1.50
N ALA A 127 18.52 -23.62 0.26
CA ALA A 127 19.17 -24.88 -0.14
C ALA A 127 20.68 -24.81 0.01
N THR A 128 21.28 -23.67 -0.35
CA THR A 128 22.72 -23.41 -0.19
C THR A 128 23.13 -23.40 1.29
N VAL A 129 22.32 -22.76 2.15
CA VAL A 129 22.56 -22.73 3.61
C VAL A 129 22.30 -24.10 4.26
N LYS A 130 21.38 -24.91 3.71
CA LYS A 130 21.06 -26.25 4.22
C LYS A 130 22.09 -27.32 3.83
N GLY A 131 23.03 -26.99 2.94
CA GLY A 131 24.25 -27.78 2.75
C GLY A 131 24.16 -28.89 1.72
N ASP A 132 23.39 -28.73 0.63
CA ASP A 132 23.49 -29.60 -0.55
C ASP A 132 24.70 -29.21 -1.41
N HIS A 133 25.91 -29.31 -0.83
CA HIS A 133 27.13 -29.41 -1.61
C HIS A 133 27.33 -30.89 -1.96
N HIS A 134 26.92 -31.27 -3.17
CA HIS A 134 27.45 -32.48 -3.79
C HIS A 134 28.95 -32.28 -4.03
N ALA A 135 29.74 -33.09 -3.33
CA ALA A 135 31.16 -33.32 -3.60
C ALA A 135 31.38 -33.99 -4.97
#